data_AF-A0A497ER09-F1
#
_entry.id   AF-A0A497ER09-F1
#
_cell.length_a   1.000
_cell.length_b   1.000
_cell.length_c   1.000
_cell.angle_alpha   90.00
_cell.angle_beta   90.00
_cell.angle_gamma   90.00
#
_symmetry.space_group_name_H-M   'P 1'
#
loop_
_entity.id
_entity.type
_entity.pdbx_description
1 polymer ?
#
loop_
_entity_poly.entity_id
_entity_poly.type
_entity_poly.pdbx_seq_one_letter_code
_entity_poly.pdbx_strand_id
1 'polypeptide(L)'
;MPYASKKAIASFKPSLLSIMLGKVMKIRKRNLSCLIKRHQLIAVIALILITVAVITFSQLTFLKEHKPRAAIIDSLYLLIPNEEFLLQTEQILQEAGFEVREFIGENVTVRLFKELPSMNFDLIIFRVHSAYVCFTEKGEALVSVYFFTGEEFNASKYVEEQLLGEVVIGWVKVNEEMKKFFAVTPRLILNSKGSFDGTVILVDSCYGLNNTYMAKAFIKKGANIYIGWDREVSFLYADNVTLSLLKHLVIDHLKLEDAVNLTIQECGKDPLYKNSLLYYTR
;
A
#
# COMPACT_ATOMS: atom_id res chain seq x y z
N MET A 1 -111.87 -36.00 -10.45
CA MET A 1 -111.52 -37.41 -10.19
C MET A 1 -109.99 -37.50 -10.01
N PRO A 2 -109.45 -38.34 -9.10
CA PRO A 2 -109.34 -38.03 -7.66
C PRO A 2 -107.95 -38.32 -7.02
N TYR A 3 -107.78 -37.80 -5.79
CA TYR A 3 -107.05 -38.33 -4.60
C TYR A 3 -105.61 -38.90 -4.67
N ALA A 4 -104.70 -38.37 -3.81
CA ALA A 4 -104.27 -39.04 -2.55
C ALA A 4 -103.07 -38.37 -1.82
N SER A 5 -103.33 -37.92 -0.58
CA SER A 5 -102.54 -37.96 0.69
C SER A 5 -101.06 -38.42 0.74
N LYS A 6 -100.19 -37.64 1.45
CA LYS A 6 -99.58 -38.02 2.77
C LYS A 6 -98.58 -36.98 3.36
N LYS A 7 -98.85 -36.59 4.61
CA LYS A 7 -97.99 -36.40 5.82
C LYS A 7 -96.59 -35.68 5.77
N ALA A 8 -96.49 -34.61 6.58
CA ALA A 8 -95.70 -34.49 7.84
C ALA A 8 -94.63 -33.37 7.97
N ILE A 9 -94.44 -33.01 9.25
CA ILE A 9 -93.27 -32.42 9.96
C ILE A 9 -93.30 -30.91 10.24
N ALA A 10 -93.29 -30.62 11.55
CA ALA A 10 -93.27 -29.32 12.19
C ALA A 10 -91.88 -28.64 12.09
N SER A 11 -91.86 -27.32 11.86
CA SER A 11 -90.65 -26.50 11.97
C SER A 11 -90.73 -25.60 13.22
N PHE A 12 -89.85 -25.89 14.16
CA PHE A 12 -89.58 -25.15 15.39
C PHE A 12 -88.86 -23.84 15.08
N LYS A 13 -89.36 -22.70 15.57
CA LYS A 13 -88.67 -21.39 15.52
C LYS A 13 -87.53 -21.36 16.56
N PRO A 14 -86.30 -20.94 16.22
CA PRO A 14 -85.29 -20.67 17.23
C PRO A 14 -85.53 -19.31 17.91
N SER A 15 -85.33 -19.29 19.22
CA SER A 15 -85.50 -18.15 20.12
C SER A 15 -84.33 -17.17 20.04
N LEU A 16 -84.61 -15.92 20.42
CA LEU A 16 -83.75 -14.72 20.41
C LEU A 16 -82.41 -14.81 21.19
N LEU A 17 -82.08 -15.95 21.82
CA LEU A 17 -80.89 -16.07 22.68
C LEU A 17 -79.57 -16.27 21.90
N SER A 18 -79.62 -16.70 20.64
CA SER A 18 -78.40 -16.95 19.84
C SER A 18 -77.76 -15.68 19.25
N ILE A 19 -78.46 -14.53 19.26
CA ILE A 19 -77.98 -13.30 18.63
C ILE A 19 -77.13 -12.44 19.58
N MET A 20 -77.28 -12.59 20.90
CA MET A 20 -76.55 -11.78 21.88
C MET A 20 -75.15 -12.31 22.23
N LEU A 21 -74.87 -13.60 22.04
CA LEU A 21 -73.55 -14.20 22.30
C LEU A 21 -72.56 -14.06 21.12
N GLY A 22 -73.05 -13.85 19.89
CA GLY A 22 -72.22 -13.75 18.69
C GLY A 22 -71.57 -12.37 18.44
N LYS A 23 -72.00 -11.32 19.15
CA LYS A 23 -71.54 -9.93 18.91
C LYS A 23 -70.43 -9.45 19.83
N VAL A 24 -70.24 -10.06 21.01
CA VAL A 24 -69.22 -9.60 21.98
C VAL A 24 -67.79 -10.09 21.63
N MET A 25 -67.65 -11.16 20.84
CA MET A 25 -66.34 -11.76 20.52
C MET A 25 -65.68 -11.27 19.22
N LYS A 26 -66.31 -10.38 18.43
CA LYS A 26 -65.81 -9.98 17.10
C LYS A 26 -65.07 -8.63 17.08
N ILE A 27 -65.10 -7.86 18.17
CA ILE A 27 -64.53 -6.50 18.23
C ILE A 27 -63.04 -6.49 18.63
N ARG A 28 -62.46 -7.59 19.12
CA ARG A 28 -61.06 -7.63 19.61
C ARG A 28 -60.00 -8.11 18.61
N LYS A 29 -60.39 -8.67 17.45
CA LYS A 29 -59.45 -9.31 16.49
C LYS A 29 -58.83 -8.35 15.45
N ARG A 30 -59.51 -7.25 15.08
CA ARG A 30 -59.04 -6.34 14.01
C ARG A 30 -57.77 -5.55 14.41
N ASN A 31 -57.68 -5.11 15.67
CA ASN A 31 -56.54 -4.31 16.15
C ASN A 31 -55.26 -5.15 16.39
N LEU A 32 -55.38 -6.44 16.72
CA LEU A 32 -54.23 -7.30 17.02
C LEU A 32 -53.41 -7.62 15.76
N SER A 33 -54.08 -7.79 14.61
CA SER A 33 -53.39 -8.09 13.32
C SER A 33 -52.54 -6.92 12.80
N CYS A 34 -52.97 -5.68 13.04
CA CYS A 34 -52.22 -4.47 12.69
C CYS A 34 -51.03 -4.26 13.63
N LEU A 35 -51.23 -4.54 14.93
CA LEU A 35 -50.18 -4.47 15.95
C LEU A 35 -49.07 -5.50 15.69
N ILE A 36 -49.43 -6.75 15.34
CA ILE A 36 -48.47 -7.81 14.97
C ILE A 36 -47.68 -7.42 13.72
N LYS A 37 -48.33 -6.85 12.69
CA LYS A 37 -47.65 -6.35 11.47
C LYS A 37 -46.69 -5.20 11.78
N ARG A 38 -47.04 -4.32 12.72
CA ARG A 38 -46.18 -3.21 13.16
C ARG A 38 -44.97 -3.70 13.96
N HIS A 39 -45.14 -4.69 14.84
CA HIS A 39 -44.02 -5.33 15.54
C HIS A 39 -43.11 -6.12 14.60
N GLN A 40 -43.66 -6.82 13.60
CA GLN A 40 -42.84 -7.49 12.58
C GLN A 40 -42.05 -6.48 11.72
N LEU A 41 -42.66 -5.35 11.34
CA LEU A 41 -41.97 -4.29 10.62
C LEU A 41 -40.84 -3.67 11.46
N ILE A 42 -41.08 -3.41 12.74
CA ILE A 42 -40.05 -2.90 13.68
C ILE A 42 -38.91 -3.92 13.83
N ALA A 43 -39.23 -5.21 13.95
CA ALA A 43 -38.21 -6.26 14.06
C ALA A 43 -37.34 -6.37 12.79
N VAL A 44 -37.94 -6.24 11.61
CA VAL A 44 -37.20 -6.23 10.33
C VAL A 44 -36.30 -5.01 10.22
N ILE A 45 -36.79 -3.81 10.58
CA ILE A 45 -35.98 -2.58 10.57
C ILE A 45 -34.82 -2.70 11.57
N ALA A 46 -35.07 -3.19 12.78
CA ALA A 46 -34.04 -3.40 13.78
C ALA A 46 -32.97 -4.41 13.30
N LEU A 47 -33.39 -5.50 12.65
CA LEU A 47 -32.47 -6.48 12.07
C LEU A 47 -31.60 -5.86 10.97
N ILE A 48 -32.17 -5.05 10.08
CA ILE A 48 -31.42 -4.35 9.03
C ILE A 48 -30.39 -3.39 9.65
N LEU A 49 -30.79 -2.59 10.64
CA LEU A 49 -29.87 -1.67 11.33
C LEU A 49 -28.72 -2.41 12.03
N ILE A 50 -29.00 -3.56 12.66
CA ILE A 50 -27.98 -4.41 13.26
C ILE A 50 -27.03 -4.96 12.19
N THR A 51 -27.54 -5.44 11.06
CA THR A 51 -26.68 -5.95 9.98
C THR A 51 -25.81 -4.86 9.38
N VAL A 52 -26.34 -3.66 9.16
CA VAL A 52 -25.56 -2.51 8.68
C VAL A 52 -24.49 -2.14 9.71
N ALA A 53 -24.86 -2.06 11.00
CA ALA A 53 -23.90 -1.78 12.07
C ALA A 53 -22.77 -2.81 12.14
N VAL A 54 -23.09 -4.10 12.03
CA VAL A 54 -22.12 -5.19 12.00
C VAL A 54 -21.21 -5.10 10.77
N ILE A 55 -21.76 -4.80 9.58
CA ILE A 55 -20.96 -4.61 8.37
C ILE A 55 -20.02 -3.41 8.52
N THR A 56 -20.53 -2.26 8.95
CA THR A 56 -19.71 -1.05 9.17
C THR A 56 -18.66 -1.27 10.24
N PHE A 57 -19.00 -2.00 11.31
CA PHE A 57 -18.05 -2.33 12.38
C PHE A 57 -16.98 -3.30 11.88
N SER A 58 -17.36 -4.32 11.11
CA SER A 58 -16.42 -5.27 10.51
C SER A 58 -15.47 -4.61 9.50
N GLN A 59 -15.96 -3.65 8.70
CA GLN A 59 -15.13 -2.84 7.80
C GLN A 59 -14.20 -1.93 8.59
N LEU A 60 -14.68 -1.33 9.69
CA LEU A 60 -13.87 -0.49 10.57
C LEU A 60 -12.79 -1.29 11.31
N THR A 61 -13.08 -2.53 11.74
CA THR A 61 -12.07 -3.41 12.35
C THR A 61 -11.07 -3.91 11.32
N PHE A 62 -11.50 -4.21 10.09
CA PHE A 62 -10.61 -4.62 8.99
C PHE A 62 -9.65 -3.50 8.57
N LEU A 63 -10.13 -2.25 8.49
CA LEU A 63 -9.29 -1.07 8.24
C LEU A 63 -8.30 -0.80 9.38
N LYS A 64 -8.58 -1.29 10.58
CA LYS A 64 -7.70 -1.15 11.76
C LYS A 64 -6.63 -2.24 11.85
N GLU A 65 -6.72 -3.32 11.05
CA GLU A 65 -5.80 -4.45 11.11
C GLU A 65 -4.61 -4.37 10.14
N HIS A 66 -4.69 -3.57 9.07
CA HIS A 66 -3.53 -3.41 8.18
C HIS A 66 -2.52 -2.43 8.80
N LYS A 67 -1.63 -2.96 9.62
CA LYS A 67 -0.43 -2.21 10.04
C LYS A 67 0.40 -1.90 8.79
N PRO A 68 0.73 -0.62 8.54
CA PRO A 68 1.54 -0.29 7.38
C PRO A 68 2.93 -0.92 7.50
N ARG A 69 3.55 -1.28 6.38
CA ARG A 69 4.83 -2.00 6.36
C ARG A 69 5.87 -1.18 5.62
N ALA A 70 7.04 -1.01 6.23
CA ALA A 70 8.15 -0.28 5.62
C ALA A 70 9.37 -1.18 5.45
N ALA A 71 10.12 -0.97 4.37
CA ALA A 71 11.42 -1.59 4.17
C ALA A 71 12.52 -0.54 4.11
N ILE A 72 13.59 -0.75 4.87
CA ILE A 72 14.85 0.00 4.74
C ILE A 72 15.82 -0.92 3.99
N ILE A 73 16.29 -0.49 2.83
CA ILE A 73 17.17 -1.25 1.94
C ILE A 73 18.45 -0.45 1.76
N ASP A 74 19.50 -0.85 2.49
CA ASP A 74 20.75 -0.11 2.57
C ASP A 74 21.95 -0.94 2.07
N SER A 75 22.24 -0.85 0.76
CA SER A 75 23.49 -1.38 0.21
C SER A 75 24.66 -0.42 0.37
N LEU A 76 24.39 0.88 0.54
CA LEU A 76 25.42 1.91 0.72
C LEU A 76 26.17 1.72 2.04
N TYR A 77 25.58 1.04 3.03
CA TYR A 77 26.19 0.65 4.29
C TYR A 77 27.58 -0.01 4.11
N LEU A 78 27.80 -0.79 3.04
CA LEU A 78 29.11 -1.40 2.77
C LEU A 78 30.22 -0.39 2.49
N LEU A 79 29.86 0.82 2.06
CA LEU A 79 30.79 1.89 1.72
C LEU A 79 30.80 2.98 2.79
N ILE A 80 29.62 3.34 3.27
CA ILE A 80 29.38 4.45 4.20
C ILE A 80 28.35 3.98 5.22
N PRO A 81 28.78 3.19 6.23
CA PRO A 81 27.93 2.79 7.34
C PRO A 81 27.34 4.02 8.03
N ASN A 82 26.05 3.96 8.39
CA ASN A 82 25.40 5.01 9.16
C ASN A 82 24.33 4.42 10.09
N GLU A 83 24.78 3.89 11.23
CA GLU A 83 23.91 3.32 12.28
C GLU A 83 22.90 4.33 12.83
N GLU A 84 23.31 5.59 12.93
CA GLU A 84 22.45 6.65 13.46
C GLU A 84 21.27 6.92 12.53
N PHE A 85 21.50 6.93 11.20
CA PHE A 85 20.43 7.03 10.22
C PHE A 85 19.47 5.84 10.29
N LEU A 86 19.98 4.61 10.38
CA LEU A 86 19.15 3.40 10.46
C LEU A 86 18.26 3.44 11.70
N LEU A 87 18.85 3.72 12.87
CA LEU A 87 18.12 3.80 14.14
C LEU A 87 17.04 4.89 14.11
N GLN A 88 17.36 6.09 13.63
CA GLN A 88 16.38 7.18 13.56
C GLN A 88 15.26 6.87 12.56
N THR A 89 15.60 6.28 11.42
CA THR A 89 14.61 5.87 10.41
C THR A 89 13.66 4.83 10.98
N GLU A 90 14.19 3.79 11.63
CA GLU A 90 13.38 2.76 12.28
C GLU A 90 12.45 3.38 13.34
N GLN A 91 12.98 4.26 14.21
CA GLN A 91 12.20 4.93 15.25
C GLN A 91 11.06 5.77 14.69
N ILE A 92 11.31 6.60 13.68
CA ILE A 92 10.29 7.44 13.04
C ILE A 92 9.18 6.57 12.45
N LEU A 93 9.54 5.48 11.78
CA LEU A 93 8.58 4.56 11.17
C LEU A 93 7.76 3.79 12.22
N GLN A 94 8.40 3.30 13.28
CA GLN A 94 7.73 2.59 14.37
C GLN A 94 6.78 3.53 15.13
N GLU A 95 7.17 4.79 15.36
CA GLU A 95 6.30 5.81 15.97
C GLU A 95 5.07 6.09 15.09
N ALA A 96 5.24 6.10 13.77
CA ALA A 96 4.14 6.17 12.79
C ALA A 96 3.32 4.87 12.67
N GLY A 97 3.65 3.81 13.43
CA GLY A 97 2.92 2.55 13.48
C GLY A 97 3.29 1.52 12.42
N PHE A 98 4.42 1.70 11.72
CA PHE A 98 4.88 0.75 10.71
C PHE A 98 5.51 -0.52 11.32
N GLU A 99 5.29 -1.67 10.69
CA GLU A 99 6.19 -2.82 10.81
C GLU A 99 7.39 -2.58 9.88
N VAL A 100 8.58 -2.43 10.47
CA VAL A 100 9.81 -2.13 9.74
C VAL A 100 10.59 -3.41 9.47
N ARG A 101 11.13 -3.56 8.27
CA ARG A 101 12.10 -4.60 7.91
C ARG A 101 13.33 -3.99 7.29
N GLU A 102 14.49 -4.47 7.71
CA GLU A 102 15.78 -3.95 7.26
C GLU A 102 16.52 -4.99 6.42
N PHE A 103 17.09 -4.54 5.31
CA PHE A 103 17.99 -5.29 4.46
C PHE A 103 19.26 -4.47 4.29
N ILE A 104 20.35 -4.90 4.94
CA ILE A 104 21.58 -4.11 5.04
C ILE A 104 22.74 -4.86 4.41
N GLY A 105 23.58 -4.13 3.70
CA GLY A 105 24.83 -4.59 3.12
C GLY A 105 24.63 -5.77 2.18
N GLU A 106 25.33 -6.88 2.43
CA GLU A 106 25.30 -8.08 1.59
C GLU A 106 23.91 -8.74 1.48
N ASN A 107 22.98 -8.41 2.38
CA ASN A 107 21.60 -8.90 2.31
C ASN A 107 20.77 -8.19 1.23
N VAL A 108 21.25 -7.05 0.71
CA VAL A 108 20.63 -6.35 -0.43
C VAL A 108 21.06 -7.05 -1.72
N THR A 109 20.37 -8.12 -2.10
CA THR A 109 20.71 -8.99 -3.23
C THR A 109 19.88 -8.71 -4.48
N VAL A 110 20.32 -9.19 -5.65
CA VAL A 110 19.47 -9.16 -6.87
C VAL A 110 18.15 -9.89 -6.63
N ARG A 111 18.20 -11.01 -5.91
CA ARG A 111 17.02 -11.78 -5.51
C ARG A 111 16.04 -10.94 -4.69
N LEU A 112 16.52 -10.15 -3.72
CA LEU A 112 15.67 -9.24 -2.95
C LEU A 112 14.88 -8.32 -3.88
N PHE A 113 15.56 -7.63 -4.81
CA PHE A 113 14.91 -6.74 -5.78
C PHE A 113 13.85 -7.45 -6.65
N LYS A 114 14.02 -8.74 -6.96
CA LYS A 114 13.03 -9.54 -7.67
C LYS A 114 11.78 -9.84 -6.83
N GLU A 115 11.95 -9.98 -5.53
CA GLU A 115 10.91 -10.35 -4.60
C GLU A 115 10.17 -9.14 -4.03
N LEU A 116 10.78 -7.94 -4.00
CA LEU A 116 10.17 -6.71 -3.45
C LEU A 116 8.74 -6.43 -3.91
N PRO A 117 8.37 -6.54 -5.21
CA PRO A 117 6.99 -6.28 -5.62
C PRO A 117 5.99 -7.33 -5.10
N SER A 118 6.42 -8.40 -4.45
CA SER A 118 5.53 -9.39 -3.83
C SER A 118 5.52 -9.30 -2.31
N MET A 119 6.24 -8.33 -1.71
CA MET A 119 6.40 -8.23 -0.27
C MET A 119 5.39 -7.32 0.42
N ASN A 120 4.50 -6.63 -0.31
CA ASN A 120 3.44 -5.76 0.21
C ASN A 120 3.94 -4.73 1.24
N PHE A 121 4.89 -3.88 0.83
CA PHE A 121 5.33 -2.72 1.60
C PHE A 121 4.56 -1.48 1.15
N ASP A 122 4.19 -0.62 2.09
CA ASP A 122 3.57 0.69 1.83
C ASP A 122 4.63 1.76 1.57
N LEU A 123 5.83 1.59 2.15
CA LEU A 123 6.98 2.47 1.98
C LEU A 123 8.25 1.65 1.81
N ILE A 124 9.07 1.98 0.80
CA ILE A 124 10.41 1.40 0.64
C ILE A 124 11.41 2.54 0.55
N ILE A 125 12.40 2.52 1.44
CA ILE A 125 13.51 3.46 1.50
C ILE A 125 14.74 2.77 0.96
N PHE A 126 15.25 3.23 -0.18
CA PHE A 126 16.50 2.77 -0.78
C PHE A 126 17.62 3.73 -0.41
N ARG A 127 18.52 3.30 0.49
CA ARG A 127 19.81 3.95 0.72
C ARG A 127 20.89 3.20 -0.05
N VAL A 128 21.06 3.56 -1.31
CA VAL A 128 21.87 2.76 -2.25
C VAL A 128 22.87 3.62 -2.97
N HIS A 129 23.98 3.03 -3.41
CA HIS A 129 24.77 3.69 -4.45
C HIS A 129 24.02 3.57 -5.78
N SER A 130 23.94 4.66 -6.55
CA SER A 130 23.44 4.61 -7.91
C SER A 130 24.45 5.17 -8.88
N ALA A 131 24.65 4.45 -9.99
CA ALA A 131 25.38 4.97 -11.12
C ALA A 131 24.40 5.54 -12.12
N TYR A 132 24.81 6.62 -12.75
CA TYR A 132 24.36 7.00 -14.08
C TYR A 132 25.46 6.58 -15.05
N VAL A 133 25.11 5.87 -16.11
CA VAL A 133 26.04 5.58 -17.20
C VAL A 133 25.41 6.17 -18.46
N CYS A 134 26.22 6.79 -19.33
CA CYS A 134 26.33 6.28 -20.70
C CYS A 134 27.32 6.98 -21.62
N PHE A 135 27.82 6.16 -22.55
CA PHE A 135 28.11 6.55 -23.92
C PHE A 135 27.68 5.39 -24.87
N THR A 136 27.06 5.71 -26.00
CA THR A 136 27.02 4.82 -27.17
C THR A 136 28.40 4.79 -27.84
N GLU A 137 28.65 3.87 -28.77
CA GLU A 137 29.89 3.85 -29.59
C GLU A 137 30.12 5.15 -30.39
N LYS A 138 29.08 5.99 -30.52
CA LYS A 138 29.13 7.35 -31.11
C LYS A 138 29.27 8.48 -30.08
N GLY A 139 29.38 8.16 -28.79
CA GLY A 139 29.51 9.14 -27.71
C GLY A 139 28.19 9.71 -27.17
N GLU A 140 27.04 9.09 -27.43
CA GLU A 140 25.73 9.60 -26.96
C GLU A 140 25.35 9.00 -25.59
N ALA A 141 24.95 9.83 -24.62
CA ALA A 141 24.63 9.37 -23.27
C ALA A 141 23.18 8.83 -23.14
N LEU A 142 23.01 7.50 -23.07
CA LEU A 142 21.82 6.78 -22.55
C LEU A 142 21.73 6.79 -21.00
N VAL A 143 21.60 7.97 -20.39
CA VAL A 143 21.56 8.13 -18.92
C VAL A 143 20.42 7.27 -18.30
N SER A 144 20.77 6.26 -17.50
CA SER A 144 19.81 5.51 -16.66
C SER A 144 20.33 5.37 -15.23
N VAL A 145 19.42 5.41 -14.26
CA VAL A 145 19.71 5.18 -12.84
C VAL A 145 19.73 3.67 -12.60
N TYR A 146 20.82 3.13 -12.04
CA TYR A 146 20.93 1.72 -11.63
C TYR A 146 21.21 1.63 -10.13
N PHE A 147 20.53 0.73 -9.44
CA PHE A 147 20.70 0.55 -8.00
C PHE A 147 21.74 -0.53 -7.72
N PHE A 148 22.82 -0.17 -7.04
CA PHE A 148 23.83 -1.13 -6.63
C PHE A 148 23.26 -2.01 -5.53
N THR A 149 23.43 -3.31 -5.71
CA THR A 149 23.19 -4.30 -4.67
C THR A 149 24.40 -4.34 -3.73
N GLY A 150 24.25 -4.96 -2.56
CA GLY A 150 25.37 -5.36 -1.73
C GLY A 150 25.94 -6.73 -2.10
N GLU A 151 25.45 -7.36 -3.18
CA GLU A 151 25.93 -8.65 -3.65
C GLU A 151 27.08 -8.47 -4.65
N GLU A 152 28.27 -8.99 -4.30
CA GLU A 152 29.42 -8.97 -5.22
C GLU A 152 29.10 -9.71 -6.53
N PHE A 153 29.58 -9.15 -7.64
CA PHE A 153 29.31 -9.68 -8.97
C PHE A 153 29.95 -11.05 -9.17
N ASN A 154 29.18 -12.00 -9.69
CA ASN A 154 29.66 -13.31 -10.09
C ASN A 154 29.07 -13.70 -11.45
N ALA A 155 29.91 -13.92 -12.45
CA ALA A 155 29.48 -14.24 -13.81
C ALA A 155 28.59 -15.49 -13.90
N SER A 156 28.69 -16.42 -12.95
CA SER A 156 27.91 -17.66 -12.90
C SER A 156 26.57 -17.52 -12.15
N LYS A 157 26.26 -16.36 -11.54
CA LYS A 157 24.98 -16.09 -10.86
C LYS A 157 24.07 -15.22 -11.71
N TYR A 158 22.76 -15.42 -11.63
CA TYR A 158 21.77 -14.60 -12.36
C TYR A 158 22.05 -14.53 -13.88
N VAL A 159 22.42 -15.67 -14.47
CA VAL A 159 22.83 -15.75 -15.88
C VAL A 159 21.70 -15.26 -16.81
N GLU A 160 20.45 -15.60 -16.51
CA GLU A 160 19.30 -15.14 -17.27
C GLU A 160 19.13 -13.62 -17.17
N GLU A 161 19.17 -13.06 -15.96
CA GLU A 161 19.05 -11.62 -15.71
C GLU A 161 20.20 -10.83 -16.36
N GLN A 162 21.41 -11.39 -16.36
CA GLN A 162 22.56 -10.82 -17.08
C GLN A 162 22.32 -10.81 -18.59
N LEU A 163 21.86 -11.92 -19.18
CA LEU A 163 21.57 -12.02 -20.62
C LEU A 163 20.41 -11.10 -21.05
N LEU A 164 19.42 -10.89 -20.17
CA LEU A 164 18.31 -9.97 -20.40
C LEU A 164 18.67 -8.50 -20.13
N GLY A 165 19.88 -8.21 -19.62
CA GLY A 165 20.27 -6.85 -19.23
C GLY A 165 19.41 -6.30 -18.09
N GLU A 166 18.90 -7.19 -17.23
CA GLU A 166 18.18 -6.83 -16.01
C GLU A 166 19.15 -6.45 -14.88
N VAL A 167 20.34 -7.04 -14.88
CA VAL A 167 21.46 -6.66 -14.03
C VAL A 167 22.70 -6.38 -14.85
N VAL A 168 23.54 -5.46 -14.36
CA VAL A 168 24.83 -5.10 -14.96
C VAL A 168 25.92 -5.08 -13.89
N ILE A 169 27.19 -4.96 -14.32
CA ILE A 169 28.33 -4.82 -13.41
C ILE A 169 28.40 -3.37 -12.95
N GLY A 170 28.23 -3.15 -11.65
CA GLY A 170 28.52 -1.89 -10.97
C GLY A 170 29.93 -1.91 -10.39
N TRP A 171 30.75 -0.92 -10.74
CA TRP A 171 32.11 -0.77 -10.21
C TRP A 171 32.12 0.29 -9.13
N VAL A 172 32.67 -0.05 -7.96
CA VAL A 172 32.75 0.91 -6.86
C VAL A 172 34.06 0.72 -6.11
N LYS A 173 34.62 1.83 -5.61
CA LYS A 173 35.85 1.81 -4.82
C LYS A 173 35.49 1.64 -3.34
N VAL A 174 35.88 0.53 -2.74
CA VAL A 174 35.67 0.23 -1.30
C VAL A 174 37.04 0.06 -0.67
N ASN A 175 37.37 0.86 0.35
CA ASN A 175 38.68 0.82 1.04
C ASN A 175 39.87 0.82 0.07
N GLU A 176 39.81 1.71 -0.92
CA GLU A 176 40.79 1.85 -2.00
C GLU A 176 40.85 0.75 -3.06
N GLU A 177 40.14 -0.36 -2.86
CA GLU A 177 40.04 -1.46 -3.81
C GLU A 177 38.82 -1.30 -4.74
N MET A 178 39.01 -1.57 -6.03
CA MET A 178 37.91 -1.60 -6.99
C MET A 178 37.16 -2.92 -6.87
N LYS A 179 35.94 -2.85 -6.33
CA LYS A 179 35.01 -3.97 -6.21
C LYS A 179 33.94 -3.93 -7.29
N LYS A 180 33.39 -5.10 -7.59
CA LYS A 180 32.29 -5.30 -8.54
C LYS A 180 31.08 -5.80 -7.80
N PHE A 181 29.95 -5.13 -7.95
CA PHE A 181 28.66 -5.54 -7.43
C PHE A 181 27.67 -5.71 -8.58
N PHE A 182 26.62 -6.49 -8.37
CA PHE A 182 25.47 -6.41 -9.28
C PHE A 182 24.79 -5.04 -9.12
N ALA A 183 24.42 -4.43 -10.24
CA ALA A 183 23.57 -3.25 -10.27
C ALA A 183 22.27 -3.56 -11.01
N VAL A 184 21.16 -3.23 -10.38
CA VAL A 184 19.80 -3.49 -10.84
C VAL A 184 19.36 -2.40 -11.80
N THR A 185 18.89 -2.82 -12.97
CA THR A 185 18.34 -1.92 -13.99
C THR A 185 16.82 -1.74 -13.81
N PRO A 186 16.22 -0.71 -14.44
CA PRO A 186 14.76 -0.59 -14.51
C PRO A 186 14.07 -1.83 -15.09
N ARG A 187 14.77 -2.62 -15.93
CA ARG A 187 14.21 -3.81 -16.57
C ARG A 187 13.96 -4.94 -15.58
N LEU A 188 14.84 -5.13 -14.58
CA LEU A 188 14.60 -6.12 -13.52
C LEU A 188 13.28 -5.79 -12.80
N ILE A 189 13.11 -4.54 -12.38
CA ILE A 189 11.90 -4.08 -11.67
C ILE A 189 10.63 -4.36 -12.48
N LEU A 190 10.66 -4.08 -13.78
CA LEU A 190 9.53 -4.36 -14.68
C LEU A 190 9.22 -5.85 -14.80
N ASN A 191 10.25 -6.70 -14.84
CA ASN A 191 10.12 -8.14 -15.10
C ASN A 191 9.94 -9.00 -13.83
N SER A 192 10.22 -8.45 -12.64
CA SER A 192 9.98 -9.08 -11.34
C SER A 192 8.53 -9.54 -11.18
N LYS A 193 8.25 -10.55 -10.36
CA LYS A 193 6.85 -10.98 -10.10
C LYS A 193 6.23 -10.10 -9.01
N GLY A 194 4.91 -9.88 -9.09
CA GLY A 194 4.15 -9.05 -8.16
C GLY A 194 3.98 -7.59 -8.63
N SER A 195 3.48 -6.75 -7.73
CA SER A 195 3.26 -5.32 -7.92
C SER A 195 3.46 -4.55 -6.61
N PHE A 196 3.93 -3.31 -6.71
CA PHE A 196 4.08 -2.43 -5.55
C PHE A 196 2.74 -1.89 -5.02
N ASP A 197 1.59 -2.13 -5.66
CA ASP A 197 0.27 -1.90 -5.05
C ASP A 197 0.06 -0.56 -4.29
N GLY A 198 0.61 0.53 -4.82
CA GLY A 198 0.54 1.86 -4.23
C GLY A 198 1.73 2.28 -3.35
N THR A 199 2.79 1.47 -3.23
CA THR A 199 4.00 1.78 -2.45
C THR A 199 4.55 3.16 -2.78
N VAL A 200 5.03 3.85 -1.74
CA VAL A 200 5.91 5.02 -1.85
C VAL A 200 7.36 4.56 -1.91
N ILE A 201 8.08 4.94 -2.97
CA ILE A 201 9.49 4.64 -3.15
C ILE A 201 10.30 5.89 -2.84
N LEU A 202 11.12 5.85 -1.79
CA LEU A 202 12.04 6.94 -1.42
C LEU A 202 13.46 6.49 -1.72
N VAL A 203 14.19 7.25 -2.52
CA VAL A 203 15.53 6.89 -3.00
C VAL A 203 16.54 7.90 -2.48
N ASP A 204 17.20 7.51 -1.40
CA ASP A 204 18.35 8.19 -0.83
C ASP A 204 19.63 7.77 -1.56
N SER A 205 19.84 8.39 -2.72
CA SER A 205 20.98 8.12 -3.57
C SER A 205 21.29 9.32 -4.46
N CYS A 206 22.58 9.55 -4.74
CA CYS A 206 22.99 10.39 -5.86
C CYS A 206 22.26 9.97 -7.14
N TYR A 207 21.77 10.92 -7.92
CA TYR A 207 21.07 10.70 -9.18
C TYR A 207 19.81 9.83 -9.08
N GLY A 208 19.24 9.63 -7.89
CA GLY A 208 18.05 8.80 -7.68
C GLY A 208 16.88 9.11 -8.62
N LEU A 209 16.77 10.35 -9.12
CA LEU A 209 15.76 10.81 -10.07
C LEU A 209 16.34 11.71 -11.19
N ASN A 210 17.59 11.50 -11.60
CA ASN A 210 18.23 12.26 -12.71
C ASN A 210 17.53 12.09 -14.07
N ASN A 211 16.86 10.96 -14.24
CA ASN A 211 15.94 10.70 -15.34
C ASN A 211 14.76 9.89 -14.81
N THR A 212 13.76 9.71 -15.67
CA THR A 212 12.50 9.07 -15.27
C THR A 212 12.47 7.56 -15.53
N TYR A 213 13.53 6.91 -16.02
CA TYR A 213 13.45 5.49 -16.42
C TYR A 213 13.22 4.55 -15.23
N MET A 214 14.00 4.71 -14.16
CA MET A 214 13.83 3.90 -12.95
C MET A 214 12.49 4.21 -12.25
N ALA A 215 12.17 5.50 -12.08
CA ALA A 215 10.87 5.91 -11.53
C ALA A 215 9.70 5.32 -12.32
N LYS A 216 9.73 5.41 -13.66
CA LYS A 216 8.71 4.80 -14.54
C LYS A 216 8.63 3.29 -14.38
N ALA A 217 9.74 2.59 -14.13
CA ALA A 217 9.70 1.15 -13.89
C ALA A 217 8.94 0.83 -12.59
N PHE A 218 9.22 1.53 -11.48
CA PHE A 218 8.48 1.37 -10.23
C PHE A 218 7.00 1.73 -10.38
N ILE A 219 6.68 2.88 -10.99
CA ILE A 219 5.29 3.33 -11.21
C ILE A 219 4.52 2.34 -12.10
N LYS A 220 5.11 1.89 -13.22
CA LYS A 220 4.50 0.84 -14.07
C LYS A 220 4.32 -0.47 -13.32
N LYS A 221 5.17 -0.74 -12.33
CA LYS A 221 5.10 -1.92 -11.46
C LYS A 221 4.15 -1.72 -10.28
N GLY A 222 3.45 -0.60 -10.19
CA GLY A 222 2.35 -0.36 -9.25
C GLY A 222 2.65 0.63 -8.13
N ALA A 223 3.85 1.21 -8.05
CA ALA A 223 4.13 2.26 -7.07
C ALA A 223 3.30 3.51 -7.38
N ASN A 224 2.92 4.28 -6.35
CA ASN A 224 2.18 5.52 -6.55
C ASN A 224 3.10 6.73 -6.65
N ILE A 225 4.20 6.68 -5.89
CA ILE A 225 5.11 7.81 -5.68
C ILE A 225 6.53 7.28 -5.76
N TYR A 226 7.41 8.02 -6.42
CA TYR A 226 8.85 7.83 -6.43
C TYR A 226 9.53 9.16 -6.10
N ILE A 227 10.35 9.21 -5.06
CA ILE A 227 11.06 10.40 -4.57
C ILE A 227 12.56 10.13 -4.67
N GLY A 228 13.34 11.10 -5.11
CA GLY A 228 14.81 10.97 -5.13
C GLY A 228 15.51 12.26 -5.56
N TRP A 229 16.84 12.25 -5.45
CA TRP A 229 17.67 13.39 -5.82
C TRP A 229 17.85 13.51 -7.32
N ASP A 230 17.75 14.73 -7.85
CA ASP A 230 17.97 14.96 -9.28
C ASP A 230 19.40 14.62 -9.71
N ARG A 231 20.41 14.89 -8.89
CA ARG A 231 21.83 14.62 -9.22
C ARG A 231 22.66 14.28 -7.97
N GLU A 232 23.95 14.61 -7.94
CA GLU A 232 24.85 14.35 -6.82
C GLU A 232 24.33 14.96 -5.53
N VAL A 233 24.50 14.25 -4.43
CA VAL A 233 24.19 14.73 -3.08
C VAL A 233 25.23 14.20 -2.11
N SER A 234 25.55 14.98 -1.08
CA SER A 234 26.45 14.54 -0.01
C SER A 234 25.74 13.51 0.86
N PHE A 235 26.35 12.35 1.09
CA PHE A 235 25.68 11.22 1.76
C PHE A 235 25.05 11.56 3.10
N LEU A 236 25.81 12.17 4.02
CA LEU A 236 25.27 12.56 5.34
C LEU A 236 24.19 13.65 5.26
N TYR A 237 24.26 14.50 4.23
CA TYR A 237 23.24 15.52 4.03
C TYR A 237 21.95 14.89 3.49
N ALA A 238 22.06 13.96 2.54
CA ALA A 238 20.95 13.19 2.00
C ALA A 238 20.24 12.38 3.11
N ASP A 239 21.00 11.67 3.95
CA ASP A 239 20.49 10.93 5.11
C ASP A 239 19.64 11.85 6.02
N ASN A 240 20.14 13.05 6.35
CA ASN A 240 19.41 14.01 7.20
C ASN A 240 18.15 14.57 6.54
N VAL A 241 18.20 14.86 5.24
CA VAL A 241 17.03 15.31 4.47
C VAL A 241 15.97 14.21 4.39
N THR A 242 16.40 12.96 4.21
CA THR A 242 15.51 11.79 4.24
C THR A 242 14.81 11.67 5.60
N LEU A 243 15.51 11.86 6.72
CA LEU A 243 14.91 11.85 8.05
C LEU A 243 13.87 12.97 8.23
N SER A 244 14.13 14.18 7.75
CA SER A 244 13.15 15.29 7.76
C SER A 244 11.92 14.96 6.91
N LEU A 245 12.13 14.49 5.68
CA LEU A 245 11.03 14.12 4.79
C LEU A 245 10.16 13.01 5.38
N LEU A 246 10.78 12.01 6.02
CA LEU A 246 10.04 10.92 6.66
C LEU A 246 9.12 11.46 7.77
N LYS A 247 9.60 12.35 8.64
CA LYS A 247 8.75 12.98 9.67
C LYS A 247 7.55 13.67 9.05
N HIS A 248 7.76 14.49 8.02
CA HIS A 248 6.68 15.17 7.31
C HIS A 248 5.66 14.19 6.69
N LEU A 249 6.13 13.10 6.09
CA LEU A 249 5.27 12.12 5.42
C LEU A 249 4.50 11.24 6.41
N VAL A 250 5.17 10.68 7.42
CA VAL A 250 4.62 9.59 8.24
C VAL A 250 4.20 10.00 9.65
N ILE A 251 4.76 11.07 10.22
CA ILE A 251 4.37 11.60 11.53
C ILE A 251 3.36 12.73 11.36
N ASP A 252 3.69 13.72 10.54
CA ASP A 252 2.83 14.90 10.34
C ASP A 252 1.69 14.63 9.34
N HIS A 253 1.76 13.49 8.64
CA HIS A 253 0.80 13.06 7.63
C HIS A 253 0.54 14.12 6.54
N LEU A 254 1.58 14.88 6.18
CA LEU A 254 1.50 15.87 5.11
C LEU A 254 1.30 15.19 3.75
N LYS A 255 0.61 15.88 2.84
CA LYS A 255 0.52 15.43 1.45
C LYS A 255 1.90 15.50 0.82
N LEU A 256 2.16 14.65 -0.18
CA LEU A 256 3.46 14.54 -0.85
C LEU A 256 4.07 15.90 -1.23
N GLU A 257 3.29 16.75 -1.91
CA GLU A 257 3.78 18.06 -2.38
C GLU A 257 4.15 18.97 -1.21
N ASP A 258 3.30 19.03 -0.17
CA ASP A 258 3.54 19.84 1.03
C ASP A 258 4.76 19.33 1.80
N ALA A 259 4.90 18.01 1.96
CA ALA A 259 6.02 17.37 2.64
C ALA A 259 7.36 17.66 1.94
N VAL A 260 7.40 17.49 0.60
CA VAL A 260 8.61 17.77 -0.19
C VAL A 260 8.94 19.26 -0.16
N ASN A 261 7.95 20.14 -0.35
CA ASN A 261 8.18 21.58 -0.33
C ASN A 261 8.68 22.07 1.04
N LEU A 262 8.10 21.57 2.14
CA LEU A 262 8.53 21.91 3.48
C LEU A 262 9.95 21.40 3.76
N THR A 263 10.27 20.16 3.39
CA THR A 263 11.64 19.63 3.50
C THR A 263 12.64 20.47 2.69
N ILE A 264 12.30 20.88 1.46
CA ILE A 264 13.17 21.76 0.66
C ILE A 264 13.31 23.14 1.31
N GLN A 265 12.25 23.67 1.93
CA GLN A 265 12.28 24.95 2.63
C GLN A 265 13.16 24.91 3.88
N GLU A 266 13.09 23.84 4.65
CA GLU A 266 13.83 23.67 5.92
C GLU A 266 15.29 23.29 5.69
N CYS A 267 15.54 22.29 4.83
CA CYS A 267 16.88 21.76 4.61
C CYS A 267 17.63 22.50 3.50
N GLY A 268 16.91 22.99 2.48
CA GLY A 268 17.49 23.61 1.30
C GLY A 268 18.01 22.60 0.27
N LYS A 269 18.88 23.11 -0.60
CA LYS A 269 19.64 22.30 -1.57
C LYS A 269 20.89 21.74 -0.90
N ASP A 270 21.43 20.65 -1.46
CA ASP A 270 22.74 20.16 -1.03
C ASP A 270 23.78 21.29 -1.03
N PRO A 271 24.50 21.53 0.08
CA PRO A 271 25.38 22.68 0.20
C PRO A 271 26.61 22.60 -0.72
N LEU A 272 27.02 21.40 -1.12
CA LEU A 272 28.17 21.16 -1.98
C LEU A 272 27.76 21.15 -3.46
N TYR A 273 26.79 20.33 -3.82
CA TYR A 273 26.39 20.04 -5.20
C TYR A 273 25.23 20.90 -5.71
N LYS A 274 24.51 21.61 -4.82
CA LYS A 274 23.39 22.52 -5.17
C LYS A 274 22.21 21.83 -5.89
N ASN A 275 22.06 20.54 -5.63
CA ASN A 275 21.02 19.67 -6.17
C ASN A 275 19.85 19.53 -5.18
N SER A 276 18.69 19.06 -5.65
CA SER A 276 17.43 19.06 -4.91
C SER A 276 16.69 17.74 -4.98
N LEU A 277 15.85 17.51 -3.97
CA LEU A 277 14.92 16.41 -3.96
C LEU A 277 13.77 16.67 -4.94
N LEU A 278 13.39 15.65 -5.71
CA LEU A 278 12.29 15.65 -6.65
C LEU A 278 11.37 14.46 -6.40
N TYR A 279 10.18 14.51 -7.00
CA TYR A 279 9.26 13.38 -7.00
C TYR A 279 8.66 13.13 -8.39
N TYR A 280 8.23 11.89 -8.61
CA TYR A 280 7.56 11.41 -9.80
C TYR A 280 6.36 10.56 -9.37
N THR A 281 5.17 10.90 -9.84
CA THR A 281 3.92 10.21 -9.50
C THR A 281 3.33 9.49 -10.71
N ARG A 282 2.31 8.65 -10.46
CA ARG A 282 1.51 7.99 -11.49
C ARG A 282 0.82 8.95 -12.46
#